data_AF-V9GEW5-F1
#
_entry.id   AF-V9GEW5-F1
#
_cell.length_a   1.000
_cell.length_b   1.000
_cell.length_c   1.000
_cell.angle_alpha   90.00
_cell.angle_beta   90.00
_cell.angle_gamma   90.00
#
_symmetry.space_group_name_H-M   'P 1'
#
loop_
_entity.id
_entity.type
_entity.pdbx_description
1 polymer ?
#
loop_
_entity_poly.entity_id
_entity_poly.type
_entity_poly.pdbx_seq_one_letter_code
_entity_poly.pdbx_strand_id
1 'polypeptide(L)'
;MSFIDAIKRYQESGDADTLKMIRKAMNYDYLHSPTGMTFDKPEMYVAFRCLRLLRGRLATIKYTLSDYGLSAREDSPEYVFAELTAFVHANTGVKVSLQNFKEHETFLREYLVPGYLELEDVYMQLMGERETLWQQITSEIIDKHWSTLEKALKDALDRVDTNRSEREIIRYINYVTRTAYYRHQFEGMRRVRRGGEVKYVKPKYFGPHYAIFGKISVDFTNFSGRQRQLIERIIAAVETDYAEGRIEDYTVDMNGGYRIVNRHIAEQLGMHEVSLSRSLKKIKSVKH
;
A
#
# COMPACT_ATOMS: atom_id res chain seq x y z
N MET A 1 -18.53 -21.70 -8.98
CA MET A 1 -18.07 -20.73 -9.98
C MET A 1 -16.56 -20.78 -10.02
N SER A 2 -15.95 -20.92 -11.20
CA SER A 2 -14.47 -20.93 -11.30
C SER A 2 -13.90 -19.51 -11.22
N PHE A 3 -12.61 -19.40 -10.92
CA PHE A 3 -11.92 -18.10 -10.90
C PHE A 3 -11.91 -17.43 -12.29
N ILE A 4 -11.77 -18.21 -13.36
CA ILE A 4 -11.77 -17.69 -14.74
C ILE A 4 -13.16 -17.19 -15.12
N ASP A 5 -14.23 -17.92 -14.75
CA ASP A 5 -15.60 -17.47 -14.99
C ASP A 5 -15.89 -16.16 -14.26
N ALA A 6 -15.40 -16.02 -13.03
CA ALA A 6 -15.52 -14.79 -12.27
C ALA A 6 -14.81 -13.62 -12.98
N ILE A 7 -13.62 -13.83 -13.56
CA ILE A 7 -12.89 -12.81 -14.32
C ILE A 7 -13.69 -12.38 -15.55
N LYS A 8 -14.26 -13.34 -16.29
CA LYS A 8 -15.10 -13.04 -17.47
C LYS A 8 -16.31 -12.20 -17.09
N ARG A 9 -17.03 -12.56 -16.02
CA ARG A 9 -18.15 -11.77 -15.51
C ARG A 9 -17.73 -10.37 -15.06
N TYR A 10 -16.56 -10.26 -14.44
CA TYR A 10 -16.00 -8.96 -14.09
C TYR A 10 -15.78 -8.09 -15.36
N GLN A 11 -15.25 -8.66 -16.44
CA GLN A 11 -15.03 -7.94 -17.71
C GLN A 11 -16.34 -7.61 -18.46
N GLU A 12 -17.33 -8.49 -18.41
CA GLU A 12 -18.60 -8.33 -19.13
C GLU A 12 -19.59 -7.40 -18.42
N SER A 13 -19.68 -7.49 -17.09
CA SER A 13 -20.72 -6.82 -16.30
C SER A 13 -20.21 -6.05 -15.09
N GLY A 14 -18.89 -5.98 -14.87
CA GLY A 14 -18.31 -5.33 -13.69
C GLY A 14 -18.54 -6.10 -12.39
N ASP A 15 -18.87 -7.40 -12.47
CA ASP A 15 -19.15 -8.23 -11.29
C ASP A 15 -17.90 -8.36 -10.39
N ALA A 16 -17.99 -7.83 -9.18
CA ALA A 16 -16.89 -7.80 -8.21
C ALA A 16 -16.58 -9.15 -7.54
N ASP A 17 -17.25 -10.25 -7.91
CA ASP A 17 -17.03 -11.56 -7.29
C ASP A 17 -15.58 -12.04 -7.37
N THR A 18 -14.86 -11.76 -8.46
CA THR A 18 -13.41 -12.05 -8.54
C THR A 18 -12.62 -11.34 -7.44
N LEU A 19 -12.93 -10.06 -7.18
CA LEU A 19 -12.27 -9.28 -6.14
C LEU A 19 -12.61 -9.82 -4.75
N LYS A 20 -13.85 -10.26 -4.53
CA LYS A 20 -14.26 -10.92 -3.28
C LYS A 20 -13.55 -12.25 -3.07
N MET A 21 -13.41 -13.07 -4.12
CA MET A 21 -12.66 -14.33 -4.08
C MET A 21 -11.20 -14.09 -3.68
N ILE A 22 -10.54 -13.11 -4.31
CA ILE A 22 -9.15 -12.74 -3.99
C ILE A 22 -9.06 -12.22 -2.55
N ARG A 23 -9.94 -11.30 -2.13
CA ARG A 23 -9.93 -10.75 -0.77
C ARG A 23 -10.10 -11.84 0.28
N LYS A 24 -11.07 -12.74 0.09
CA LYS A 24 -11.29 -13.88 1.00
C LYS A 24 -10.06 -14.79 1.06
N ALA A 25 -9.43 -15.05 -0.08
CA ALA A 25 -8.19 -15.83 -0.16
C ALA A 25 -6.99 -15.13 0.51
N MET A 26 -7.04 -13.80 0.74
CA MET A 26 -5.99 -13.08 1.45
C MET A 26 -6.03 -13.28 2.97
N ASN A 27 -7.11 -13.83 3.54
CA ASN A 27 -7.15 -14.25 4.94
C ASN A 27 -6.39 -15.56 5.20
N TYR A 28 -5.65 -16.05 4.21
CA TYR A 28 -4.73 -17.16 4.34
C TYR A 28 -3.55 -16.80 5.25
N ASP A 29 -3.05 -17.78 6.02
CA ASP A 29 -1.90 -17.56 6.89
C ASP A 29 -0.61 -17.35 6.10
N TYR A 30 -0.25 -16.08 5.94
CA TYR A 30 0.89 -15.64 5.16
C TYR A 30 2.25 -15.97 5.81
N LEU A 31 2.34 -16.07 7.14
CA LEU A 31 3.64 -16.27 7.82
C LEU A 31 4.07 -17.72 7.80
N HIS A 32 3.13 -18.65 7.94
CA HIS A 32 3.40 -20.08 7.90
C HIS A 32 3.52 -20.62 6.46
N SER A 33 3.56 -19.74 5.46
CA SER A 33 3.64 -20.14 4.06
C SER A 33 5.10 -20.38 3.61
N PRO A 34 5.55 -21.64 3.46
CA PRO A 34 6.87 -21.93 2.89
C PRO A 34 7.06 -21.34 1.49
N THR A 35 8.31 -20.95 1.19
CA THR A 35 8.75 -20.61 -0.16
C THR A 35 8.63 -21.84 -1.07
N GLY A 36 7.57 -21.93 -1.88
CA GLY A 36 7.40 -23.01 -2.86
C GLY A 36 5.98 -23.59 -3.01
N MET A 37 4.96 -23.00 -2.40
CA MET A 37 3.60 -23.56 -2.43
C MET A 37 3.00 -23.77 -3.82
N THR A 38 2.34 -24.91 -3.95
CA THR A 38 1.25 -25.18 -4.88
C THR A 38 -0.07 -24.90 -4.17
N PHE A 39 -0.95 -24.08 -4.76
CA PHE A 39 -2.30 -23.87 -4.25
C PHE A 39 -3.29 -24.60 -5.14
N ASP A 40 -4.33 -25.18 -4.53
CA ASP A 40 -5.39 -25.87 -5.27
C ASP A 40 -6.33 -24.90 -5.99
N LYS A 41 -6.29 -23.61 -5.62
CA LYS A 41 -7.20 -22.58 -6.12
C LYS A 41 -6.44 -21.43 -6.79
N PRO A 42 -6.81 -21.02 -8.01
CA PRO A 42 -6.16 -19.94 -8.76
C PRO A 42 -6.10 -18.60 -8.02
N GLU A 43 -7.18 -18.22 -7.33
CA GLU A 43 -7.31 -16.98 -6.57
C GLU A 43 -6.27 -16.87 -5.44
N MET A 44 -5.82 -18.00 -4.89
CA MET A 44 -4.81 -18.04 -3.82
C MET A 44 -3.45 -17.56 -4.34
N TYR A 45 -3.11 -17.87 -5.60
CA TYR A 45 -1.87 -17.37 -6.20
C TYR A 45 -1.87 -15.84 -6.34
N VAL A 46 -3.03 -15.26 -6.67
CA VAL A 46 -3.18 -13.80 -6.77
C VAL A 46 -3.20 -13.17 -5.37
N ALA A 47 -3.99 -13.71 -4.45
CA ALA A 47 -4.06 -13.28 -3.06
C ALA A 47 -2.68 -13.29 -2.39
N PHE A 48 -1.92 -14.38 -2.54
CA PHE A 48 -0.58 -14.48 -1.99
C PHE A 48 0.35 -13.39 -2.55
N ARG A 49 0.23 -13.04 -3.83
CA ARG A 49 1.02 -11.95 -4.42
C ARG A 49 0.60 -10.59 -3.91
N CYS A 50 -0.69 -10.35 -3.68
CA CYS A 50 -1.17 -9.15 -2.99
C CYS A 50 -0.60 -9.05 -1.56
N LEU A 51 -0.62 -10.13 -0.79
CA LEU A 51 -0.01 -10.19 0.54
C LEU A 51 1.49 -9.90 0.52
N ARG A 52 2.22 -10.36 -0.51
CA ARG A 52 3.65 -10.01 -0.68
C ARG A 52 3.88 -8.51 -0.89
N LEU A 53 2.95 -7.77 -1.50
CA LEU A 53 3.03 -6.31 -1.59
C LEU A 53 2.88 -5.65 -0.21
N LEU A 54 2.13 -6.29 0.69
CA LEU A 54 1.95 -5.87 2.07
C LEU A 54 2.98 -6.45 3.04
N ARG A 55 3.98 -7.22 2.58
CA ARG A 55 4.94 -7.94 3.44
C ARG A 55 5.56 -7.07 4.52
N GLY A 56 5.96 -5.84 4.20
CA GLY A 56 6.55 -4.92 5.19
C GLY A 56 5.57 -4.49 6.29
N ARG A 57 4.27 -4.46 6.00
CA ARG A 57 3.20 -4.19 6.97
C ARG A 57 2.86 -5.45 7.75
N LEU A 58 2.70 -6.59 7.09
CA LEU A 58 2.44 -7.88 7.76
C LEU A 58 3.59 -8.29 8.69
N ALA A 59 4.83 -7.89 8.37
CA ALA A 59 5.98 -8.12 9.25
C ALA A 59 5.87 -7.40 10.60
N THR A 60 4.95 -6.43 10.76
CA THR A 60 4.75 -5.76 12.05
C THR A 60 3.87 -6.53 13.00
N ILE A 61 3.11 -7.53 12.52
CA ILE A 61 2.16 -8.26 13.36
C ILE A 61 2.87 -8.98 14.52
N LYS A 62 4.09 -9.48 14.32
CA LYS A 62 4.88 -10.08 15.41
C LYS A 62 5.16 -9.11 16.56
N TYR A 63 5.28 -7.80 16.28
CA TYR A 63 5.47 -6.79 17.31
C TYR A 63 4.15 -6.52 18.03
N THR A 64 3.05 -6.43 17.27
CA THR A 64 1.72 -6.30 17.85
C THR A 64 1.38 -7.48 18.76
N LEU A 65 1.64 -8.72 18.34
CA LEU A 65 1.47 -9.90 19.21
C LEU A 65 2.30 -9.81 20.49
N SER A 66 3.55 -9.35 20.38
CA SER A 66 4.40 -9.14 21.56
C SER A 66 3.84 -8.10 22.53
N ASP A 67 3.12 -7.08 22.05
CA ASP A 67 2.46 -6.09 22.93
C ASP A 67 1.31 -6.74 23.74
N TYR A 68 0.72 -7.82 23.24
CA TYR A 68 -0.24 -8.67 23.96
C TYR A 68 0.43 -9.75 24.82
N GLY A 69 1.77 -9.78 24.87
CA GLY A 69 2.53 -10.82 25.57
C GLY A 69 2.59 -12.16 24.82
N LEU A 70 2.23 -12.18 23.53
CA LEU A 70 2.18 -13.39 22.71
C LEU A 70 3.42 -13.54 21.81
N SER A 71 3.95 -14.75 21.77
CA SER A 71 4.99 -15.28 20.89
C SER A 71 4.35 -15.83 19.63
N ALA A 72 4.76 -15.31 18.45
CA ALA A 72 4.27 -15.81 17.16
C ALA A 72 4.58 -17.30 16.90
N ARG A 73 5.41 -17.93 17.72
CA ARG A 73 5.77 -19.36 17.62
C ARG A 73 5.09 -20.18 18.72
N GLU A 74 5.26 -19.77 19.97
CA GLU A 74 4.79 -20.56 21.14
C GLU A 74 3.30 -20.37 21.39
N ASP A 75 2.71 -19.25 20.97
CA ASP A 75 1.26 -19.01 21.06
C ASP A 75 0.55 -19.25 19.72
N SER A 76 1.20 -19.99 18.79
CA SER A 76 0.52 -20.45 17.58
C SER A 76 -0.48 -21.55 17.93
N PRO A 77 -1.68 -21.56 17.33
CA PRO A 77 -2.67 -22.60 17.58
C PRO A 77 -2.09 -24.01 17.38
N GLU A 78 -1.23 -24.20 16.39
CA GLU A 78 -0.55 -25.48 16.12
C GLU A 78 0.35 -25.91 17.27
N TYR A 79 1.13 -24.99 17.83
CA TYR A 79 2.02 -25.28 18.95
C TYR A 79 1.23 -25.59 20.21
N VAL A 80 0.24 -24.75 20.56
CA VAL A 80 -0.59 -24.94 21.76
C VAL A 80 -1.36 -26.27 21.67
N PHE A 81 -1.93 -26.59 20.50
CA PHE A 81 -2.60 -27.88 20.28
C PHE A 81 -1.62 -29.05 20.45
N ALA A 82 -0.43 -28.97 19.85
CA ALA A 82 0.58 -30.02 19.94
C ALA A 82 1.07 -30.23 21.38
N GLU A 83 1.29 -29.15 22.14
CA GLU A 83 1.74 -29.21 23.52
C GLU A 83 0.68 -29.84 24.44
N LEU A 84 -0.57 -29.36 24.36
CA LEU A 84 -1.67 -29.86 25.18
C LEU A 84 -2.00 -31.32 24.86
N THR A 85 -2.01 -31.70 23.59
CA THR A 85 -2.25 -33.11 23.20
C THR A 85 -1.08 -34.03 23.52
N ALA A 86 0.16 -33.54 23.47
CA ALA A 86 1.33 -34.29 23.93
C ALA A 86 1.27 -34.53 25.45
N PHE A 87 0.83 -33.53 26.22
CA PHE A 87 0.61 -33.69 27.65
C PHE A 87 -0.44 -34.77 27.96
N VAL A 88 -1.59 -34.76 27.27
CA VAL A 88 -2.62 -35.81 27.41
C VAL A 88 -2.03 -37.17 27.09
N HIS A 89 -1.30 -37.30 25.97
CA HIS A 89 -0.71 -38.56 25.57
C HIS A 89 0.30 -39.09 26.59
N ALA A 90 1.18 -38.23 27.11
CA ALA A 90 2.20 -38.61 28.08
C ALA A 90 1.61 -39.15 29.39
N ASN A 91 0.47 -38.60 29.83
CA ASN A 91 -0.13 -38.98 31.11
C ASN A 91 -1.20 -40.07 31.01
N THR A 92 -1.80 -40.28 29.83
CA THR A 92 -2.97 -41.16 29.67
C THR A 92 -2.80 -42.21 28.59
N GLY A 93 -1.78 -42.08 27.73
CA GLY A 93 -1.59 -42.91 26.53
C GLY A 93 -2.55 -42.58 25.39
N VAL A 94 -3.58 -41.75 25.60
CA VAL A 94 -4.55 -41.37 24.57
C VAL A 94 -3.91 -40.43 23.56
N LYS A 95 -3.99 -40.78 22.26
CA LYS A 95 -3.44 -39.96 21.18
C LYS A 95 -4.53 -39.11 20.55
N VAL A 96 -4.47 -37.81 20.79
CA VAL A 96 -5.38 -36.82 20.22
C VAL A 96 -4.72 -36.15 19.01
N SER A 97 -5.50 -35.98 17.96
CA SER A 97 -5.16 -35.32 16.69
C SER A 97 -6.33 -34.46 16.24
N LEU A 98 -6.14 -33.62 15.23
CA LEU A 98 -7.24 -32.83 14.66
C LEU A 98 -8.38 -33.71 14.14
N GLN A 99 -8.08 -34.87 13.59
CA GLN A 99 -9.08 -35.76 12.96
C GLN A 99 -9.97 -36.47 13.98
N ASN A 100 -9.45 -36.82 15.15
CA ASN A 100 -10.17 -37.58 16.19
C ASN A 100 -10.49 -36.74 17.44
N PHE A 101 -10.26 -35.42 17.40
CA PHE A 101 -10.49 -34.54 18.55
C PHE A 101 -11.90 -34.69 19.14
N LYS A 102 -12.92 -34.70 18.27
CA LYS A 102 -14.33 -34.83 18.65
C LYS A 102 -14.69 -36.18 19.26
N GLU A 103 -13.99 -37.24 18.90
CA GLU A 103 -14.19 -38.58 19.47
C GLU A 103 -13.73 -38.65 20.93
N HIS A 104 -12.77 -37.80 21.31
CA HIS A 104 -12.21 -37.71 22.65
C HIS A 104 -12.79 -36.57 23.50
N GLU A 105 -13.82 -35.87 23.01
CA GLU A 105 -14.31 -34.62 23.63
C GLU A 105 -14.72 -34.81 25.10
N THR A 106 -15.55 -35.81 25.40
CA THR A 106 -16.02 -36.09 26.77
C THR A 106 -14.85 -36.39 27.70
N PHE A 107 -13.92 -37.24 27.28
CA PHE A 107 -12.72 -37.58 28.04
C PHE A 107 -11.84 -36.35 28.30
N LEU A 108 -11.62 -35.51 27.28
CA LEU A 108 -10.81 -34.30 27.42
C LEU A 108 -11.46 -33.27 28.33
N ARG A 109 -12.80 -33.12 28.28
CA ARG A 109 -13.56 -32.24 29.19
C ARG A 109 -13.39 -32.65 30.65
N GLU A 110 -13.34 -33.95 30.93
CA GLU A 110 -13.16 -34.47 32.29
C GLU A 110 -11.70 -34.39 32.75
N TYR A 111 -10.75 -34.68 31.84
CA TYR A 111 -9.35 -34.83 32.19
C TYR A 111 -8.59 -33.50 32.26
N LEU A 112 -8.87 -32.56 31.36
CA LEU A 112 -8.14 -31.29 31.24
C LEU A 112 -8.85 -30.13 31.94
N VAL A 113 -9.58 -30.30 33.04
CA VAL A 113 -10.22 -29.15 33.70
C VAL A 113 -9.14 -28.26 34.36
N PRO A 114 -8.98 -26.96 33.99
CA PRO A 114 -9.79 -26.14 33.07
C PRO A 114 -9.23 -25.98 31.63
N GLY A 115 -8.01 -26.44 31.33
CA GLY A 115 -7.37 -26.38 30.01
C GLY A 115 -8.14 -26.99 28.82
N TYR A 116 -9.24 -27.72 29.03
CA TYR A 116 -10.13 -28.15 27.94
C TYR A 116 -10.67 -26.98 27.14
N LEU A 117 -11.07 -25.88 27.78
CA LEU A 117 -11.65 -24.73 27.08
C LEU A 117 -10.63 -24.06 26.15
N GLU A 118 -9.37 -24.00 26.57
CA GLU A 118 -8.26 -23.52 25.75
C GLU A 118 -7.99 -24.46 24.58
N LEU A 119 -7.92 -25.76 24.84
CA LEU A 119 -7.73 -26.77 23.79
C LEU A 119 -8.88 -26.76 22.77
N GLU A 120 -10.12 -26.60 23.22
CA GLU A 120 -11.30 -26.47 22.36
C GLU A 120 -11.23 -25.19 21.53
N ASP A 121 -10.88 -24.05 22.12
CA ASP A 121 -10.73 -22.80 21.38
C ASP A 121 -9.66 -22.92 20.28
N VAL A 122 -8.49 -23.47 20.62
CA VAL A 122 -7.39 -23.71 19.68
C VAL A 122 -7.80 -24.69 18.58
N TYR A 123 -8.52 -25.77 18.91
CA TYR A 123 -9.07 -26.67 17.91
C TYR A 123 -10.00 -25.93 16.93
N MET A 124 -10.92 -25.12 17.45
CA MET A 124 -11.86 -24.36 16.62
C MET A 124 -11.12 -23.35 15.73
N GLN A 125 -10.03 -22.74 16.22
CA GLN A 125 -9.16 -21.88 15.42
C GLN A 125 -8.46 -22.65 14.29
N LEU A 126 -7.91 -23.84 14.57
CA LEU A 126 -7.26 -24.69 13.57
C LEU A 126 -8.23 -25.22 12.51
N MET A 127 -9.49 -25.46 12.88
CA MET A 127 -10.56 -25.82 11.95
C MET A 127 -11.10 -24.63 11.14
N GLY A 128 -10.65 -23.40 11.45
CA GLY A 128 -11.13 -22.17 10.81
C GLY A 128 -12.54 -21.76 11.25
N GLU A 129 -13.04 -22.33 12.35
CA GLU A 129 -14.34 -22.00 12.94
C GLU A 129 -14.25 -20.78 13.86
N ARG A 130 -13.05 -20.41 14.31
CA ARG A 130 -12.77 -19.18 15.05
C ARG A 130 -11.57 -18.46 14.45
N GLU A 131 -11.63 -17.12 14.42
CA GLU A 131 -10.50 -16.31 13.99
C GLU A 131 -9.45 -16.20 15.10
N THR A 132 -8.20 -16.43 14.76
CA THR A 132 -7.07 -16.13 15.64
C THR A 132 -6.83 -14.62 15.71
N LEU A 133 -6.21 -14.13 16.81
CA LEU A 133 -5.77 -12.73 16.88
C LEU A 133 -4.87 -12.36 15.69
N TRP A 134 -4.06 -13.31 15.22
CA TRP A 134 -3.25 -13.17 14.02
C TRP A 134 -4.08 -12.89 12.76
N GLN A 135 -5.14 -13.67 12.53
CA GLN A 135 -6.06 -13.48 11.42
C GLN A 135 -6.81 -12.16 11.51
N GLN A 136 -7.18 -11.73 12.72
CA GLN A 136 -7.81 -10.44 12.97
C GLN A 136 -6.86 -9.29 12.56
N ILE A 137 -5.63 -9.27 13.08
CA ILE A 137 -4.65 -8.22 12.73
C ILE A 137 -4.31 -8.25 11.23
N THR A 138 -4.22 -9.45 10.64
CA THR A 138 -4.00 -9.60 9.19
C THR A 138 -5.14 -8.97 8.40
N SER A 139 -6.38 -9.25 8.78
CA SER A 139 -7.59 -8.70 8.17
C SER A 139 -7.62 -7.17 8.29
N GLU A 140 -7.27 -6.61 9.45
CA GLU A 140 -7.16 -5.16 9.64
C GLU A 140 -6.13 -4.51 8.70
N ILE A 141 -4.96 -5.12 8.54
CA ILE A 141 -3.93 -4.64 7.62
C ILE A 141 -4.41 -4.72 6.17
N ILE A 142 -5.07 -5.81 5.79
CA ILE A 142 -5.66 -5.98 4.46
C ILE A 142 -6.67 -4.87 4.22
N ASP A 143 -7.61 -4.65 5.14
CA ASP A 143 -8.68 -3.66 5.01
C ASP A 143 -8.13 -2.24 4.86
N LYS A 144 -7.12 -1.89 5.67
CA LYS A 144 -6.44 -0.60 5.59
C LYS A 144 -5.79 -0.33 4.23
N HIS A 145 -5.35 -1.38 3.54
CA HIS A 145 -4.64 -1.28 2.26
C HIS A 145 -5.47 -1.78 1.07
N TRP A 146 -6.70 -2.21 1.30
CA TRP A 146 -7.54 -2.85 0.30
C TRP A 146 -7.87 -1.90 -0.84
N SER A 147 -8.17 -0.63 -0.55
CA SER A 147 -8.52 0.35 -1.60
C SER A 147 -7.44 0.52 -2.67
N THR A 148 -6.16 0.55 -2.29
CA THR A 148 -5.04 0.62 -3.24
C THR A 148 -4.85 -0.69 -4.00
N LEU A 149 -4.99 -1.82 -3.32
CA LEU A 149 -4.90 -3.15 -3.95
C LEU A 149 -6.05 -3.39 -4.93
N GLU A 150 -7.27 -3.02 -4.56
CA GLU A 150 -8.46 -3.16 -5.37
C GLU A 150 -8.32 -2.36 -6.67
N LYS A 151 -7.88 -1.09 -6.61
CA LYS A 151 -7.59 -0.29 -7.81
C LYS A 151 -6.57 -0.97 -8.72
N ALA A 152 -5.49 -1.49 -8.13
CA ALA A 152 -4.44 -2.19 -8.89
C ALA A 152 -4.92 -3.51 -9.51
N LEU A 153 -5.81 -4.23 -8.81
CA LEU A 153 -6.43 -5.46 -9.31
C LEU A 153 -7.41 -5.15 -10.44
N LYS A 154 -8.23 -4.11 -10.33
CA LYS A 154 -9.13 -3.66 -11.41
C LYS A 154 -8.36 -3.37 -12.69
N ASP A 155 -7.26 -2.61 -12.61
CA ASP A 155 -6.38 -2.34 -13.76
C ASP A 155 -5.89 -3.62 -14.46
N ALA A 156 -5.65 -4.69 -13.69
CA ALA A 156 -5.20 -5.97 -14.20
C ALA A 156 -6.35 -6.81 -14.79
N LEU A 157 -7.47 -6.88 -14.08
CA LEU A 157 -8.64 -7.66 -14.46
C LEU A 157 -9.34 -7.08 -15.70
N ASP A 158 -9.35 -5.76 -15.88
CA ASP A 158 -9.91 -5.09 -17.05
C ASP A 158 -9.17 -5.47 -18.37
N ARG A 159 -7.93 -5.97 -18.29
CA ARG A 159 -7.03 -6.13 -19.44
C ARG A 159 -6.54 -7.55 -19.69
N VAL A 160 -6.80 -8.48 -18.78
CA VAL A 160 -6.31 -9.85 -18.89
C VAL A 160 -7.06 -10.62 -19.98
N ASP A 161 -6.33 -11.33 -20.84
CA ASP A 161 -6.92 -12.17 -21.90
C ASP A 161 -7.37 -13.51 -21.29
N THR A 162 -8.69 -13.70 -21.19
CA THR A 162 -9.31 -14.89 -20.58
C THR A 162 -9.29 -16.14 -21.48
N ASN A 163 -8.78 -16.03 -22.72
CA ASN A 163 -8.57 -17.19 -23.60
C ASN A 163 -7.20 -17.87 -23.40
N ARG A 164 -6.34 -17.28 -22.56
CA ARG A 164 -5.02 -17.84 -22.23
C ARG A 164 -5.11 -18.96 -21.21
N SER A 165 -4.01 -19.68 -21.04
CA SER A 165 -3.93 -20.68 -19.97
C SER A 165 -4.05 -20.01 -18.60
N GLU A 166 -4.64 -20.71 -17.62
CA GLU A 166 -4.81 -20.20 -16.26
C GLU A 166 -3.50 -19.67 -15.65
N ARG A 167 -2.39 -20.39 -15.90
CA ARG A 167 -1.06 -19.99 -15.44
C ARG A 167 -0.60 -18.66 -16.05
N GLU A 168 -0.92 -18.40 -17.30
CA GLU A 168 -0.61 -17.12 -17.97
C GLU A 168 -1.50 -15.99 -17.45
N ILE A 169 -2.80 -16.26 -17.25
CA ILE A 169 -3.75 -15.31 -16.65
C ILE A 169 -3.25 -14.86 -15.27
N ILE A 170 -2.95 -15.81 -14.37
CA ILE A 170 -2.42 -15.52 -13.03
C ILE A 170 -1.11 -14.75 -13.11
N ARG A 171 -0.20 -15.13 -14.02
CA ARG A 171 1.09 -14.44 -14.20
C ARG A 171 0.90 -12.99 -14.63
N TYR A 172 -0.01 -12.75 -15.58
CA TYR A 172 -0.35 -11.41 -16.06
C TYR A 172 -0.95 -10.57 -14.94
N ILE A 173 -1.98 -11.08 -14.25
CA ILE A 173 -2.65 -10.37 -13.15
C ILE A 173 -1.62 -9.94 -12.10
N ASN A 174 -0.75 -10.86 -11.69
CA ASN A 174 0.28 -10.58 -10.69
C ASN A 174 1.29 -9.51 -11.14
N TYR A 175 1.70 -9.55 -12.41
CA TYR A 175 2.62 -8.56 -12.97
C TYR A 175 2.00 -7.17 -13.03
N VAL A 176 0.77 -7.06 -13.56
CA VAL A 176 0.07 -5.78 -13.72
C VAL A 176 -0.32 -5.22 -12.36
N THR A 177 -0.88 -6.03 -11.46
CA THR A 177 -1.26 -5.62 -10.10
C THR A 177 -0.08 -5.03 -9.35
N ARG A 178 1.10 -5.68 -9.40
CA ARG A 178 2.32 -5.15 -8.77
C ARG A 178 2.68 -3.77 -9.33
N THR A 179 2.65 -3.63 -10.65
CA THR A 179 3.03 -2.38 -11.32
C THR A 179 2.05 -1.26 -11.01
N ALA A 180 0.76 -1.55 -11.08
CA ALA A 180 -0.33 -0.61 -10.77
C ALA A 180 -0.32 -0.22 -9.28
N TYR A 181 -0.10 -1.17 -8.37
CA TYR A 181 -0.03 -0.89 -6.92
C TYR A 181 1.02 0.17 -6.60
N TYR A 182 2.25 0.01 -7.10
CA TYR A 182 3.29 1.03 -6.89
C TYR A 182 2.93 2.34 -7.57
N ARG A 183 2.35 2.31 -8.78
CA ARG A 183 1.91 3.53 -9.46
C ARG A 183 0.89 4.30 -8.63
N HIS A 184 -0.11 3.63 -8.09
CA HIS A 184 -1.16 4.21 -7.25
C HIS A 184 -0.63 4.75 -5.92
N GLN A 185 0.45 4.17 -5.37
CA GLN A 185 1.13 4.72 -4.19
C GLN A 185 1.81 6.07 -4.44
N PHE A 186 2.23 6.32 -5.69
CA PHE A 186 2.87 7.57 -6.10
C PHE A 186 1.93 8.47 -6.91
N GLU A 187 0.64 8.14 -6.99
CA GLU A 187 -0.35 8.95 -7.71
C GLU A 187 -0.41 10.36 -7.11
N GLY A 188 -0.36 11.37 -7.98
CA GLY A 188 -0.26 12.78 -7.57
C GLY A 188 1.08 13.18 -6.95
N MET A 189 2.10 12.30 -6.92
CA MET A 189 3.47 12.67 -6.55
C MET A 189 4.32 12.92 -7.81
N ARG A 190 5.23 13.89 -7.74
CA ARG A 190 6.24 14.12 -8.78
C ARG A 190 7.58 13.56 -8.33
N ARG A 191 8.27 12.88 -9.24
CA ARG A 191 9.65 12.42 -9.05
C ARG A 191 10.60 13.59 -9.28
N VAL A 192 11.34 13.97 -8.25
CA VAL A 192 12.34 15.04 -8.31
C VAL A 192 13.72 14.44 -8.13
N ARG A 193 14.68 14.82 -9.00
CA ARG A 193 16.08 14.42 -8.91
C ARG A 193 16.96 15.66 -8.79
N ARG A 194 17.73 15.77 -7.71
CA ARG A 194 18.64 16.91 -7.49
C ARG A 194 19.88 16.45 -6.72
N GLY A 195 21.07 16.74 -7.23
CA GLY A 195 22.33 16.45 -6.53
C GLY A 195 22.56 14.96 -6.23
N GLY A 196 22.04 14.04 -7.03
CA GLY A 196 22.15 12.60 -6.80
C GLY A 196 21.02 11.99 -5.99
N GLU A 197 20.26 12.79 -5.24
CA GLU A 197 19.08 12.33 -4.50
C GLU A 197 17.86 12.23 -5.41
N VAL A 198 17.04 11.19 -5.22
CA VAL A 198 15.74 10.99 -5.89
C VAL A 198 14.65 10.90 -4.84
N LYS A 199 13.63 11.77 -4.95
CA LYS A 199 12.50 11.79 -4.01
C LYS A 199 11.18 11.90 -4.76
N TYR A 200 10.16 11.21 -4.26
CA TYR A 200 8.77 11.44 -4.68
C TYR A 200 8.14 12.43 -3.71
N VAL A 201 7.60 13.53 -4.23
CA VAL A 201 7.02 14.61 -3.42
C VAL A 201 5.62 14.93 -3.91
N LYS A 202 4.70 15.18 -2.97
CA LYS A 202 3.37 15.69 -3.29
C LYS A 202 3.48 17.18 -3.63
N PRO A 203 3.14 17.62 -4.86
CA PRO A 203 3.15 19.04 -5.22
C PRO A 203 2.20 19.85 -4.33
N LYS A 204 2.66 21.02 -3.89
CA LYS A 204 1.92 21.97 -3.07
C LYS A 204 2.24 23.39 -3.51
N TYR A 205 1.21 24.24 -3.48
CA TYR A 205 1.38 25.67 -3.66
C TYR A 205 1.66 26.32 -2.31
N PHE A 206 2.81 26.97 -2.18
CA PHE A 206 3.24 27.70 -0.98
C PHE A 206 3.17 29.22 -1.17
N GLY A 207 2.41 29.68 -2.18
CA GLY A 207 2.32 31.09 -2.54
C GLY A 207 3.28 31.51 -3.66
N PRO A 208 3.06 32.71 -4.23
CA PRO A 208 3.78 33.17 -5.41
C PRO A 208 5.25 33.52 -5.10
N HIS A 209 5.53 34.04 -3.90
CA HIS A 209 6.90 34.28 -3.45
C HIS A 209 7.73 33.00 -3.39
N TYR A 210 7.15 31.90 -2.89
CA TYR A 210 7.83 30.60 -2.89
C TYR A 210 8.11 30.14 -4.32
N ALA A 211 7.17 30.31 -5.25
CA ALA A 211 7.36 29.90 -6.64
C ALA A 211 8.55 30.62 -7.32
N ILE A 212 8.78 31.89 -6.97
CA ILE A 212 9.86 32.71 -7.52
C ILE A 212 11.19 32.46 -6.80
N PHE A 213 11.19 32.48 -5.45
CA PHE A 213 12.40 32.54 -4.62
C PHE A 213 12.66 31.26 -3.83
N GLY A 214 11.61 30.61 -3.34
CA GLY A 214 11.67 29.33 -2.65
C GLY A 214 11.60 29.51 -1.16
N LYS A 215 12.41 28.73 -0.41
CA LYS A 215 12.51 28.89 1.04
C LYS A 215 13.24 30.18 1.47
N ILE A 216 13.74 30.97 0.54
CA ILE A 216 14.47 32.21 0.84
C ILE A 216 13.42 33.28 1.18
N SER A 217 13.53 33.85 2.38
CA SER A 217 12.81 35.08 2.72
C SER A 217 13.43 36.24 1.94
N VAL A 218 12.59 37.05 1.30
CA VAL A 218 13.04 38.16 0.47
C VAL A 218 12.58 39.47 1.06
N ASP A 219 13.55 40.33 1.39
CA ASP A 219 13.27 41.74 1.67
C ASP A 219 13.28 42.56 0.38
N PHE A 220 12.14 43.18 0.06
CA PHE A 220 11.95 44.01 -1.12
C PHE A 220 12.46 45.45 -0.95
N THR A 221 12.89 45.86 0.26
CA THR A 221 13.38 47.23 0.54
C THR A 221 14.55 47.61 -0.38
N ASN A 222 15.48 46.70 -0.62
CA ASN A 222 16.68 46.93 -1.42
C ASN A 222 16.47 46.84 -2.94
N PHE A 223 15.22 46.64 -3.39
CA PHE A 223 14.92 46.44 -4.80
C PHE A 223 14.60 47.76 -5.46
N SER A 224 15.18 48.00 -6.63
CA SER A 224 14.80 49.14 -7.48
C SER A 224 13.33 49.05 -7.90
N GLY A 225 12.71 50.20 -8.22
CA GLY A 225 11.31 50.24 -8.66
C GLY A 225 11.01 49.31 -9.85
N ARG A 226 11.95 49.21 -10.81
CA ARG A 226 11.81 48.28 -11.95
C ARG A 226 11.84 46.81 -11.53
N GLN A 227 12.65 46.45 -10.52
CA GLN A 227 12.71 45.07 -10.01
C GLN A 227 11.42 44.71 -9.26
N ARG A 228 10.89 45.63 -8.44
CA ARG A 228 9.61 45.43 -7.74
C ARG A 228 8.47 45.24 -8.74
N GLN A 229 8.33 46.13 -9.72
CA GLN A 229 7.32 46.01 -10.78
C GLN A 229 7.41 44.69 -11.54
N LEU A 230 8.63 44.23 -11.87
CA LEU A 230 8.79 42.94 -12.53
C LEU A 230 8.30 41.80 -11.65
N ILE A 231 8.59 41.82 -10.35
CA ILE A 231 8.16 40.77 -9.43
C ILE A 231 6.66 40.79 -9.23
N GLU A 232 6.04 41.95 -9.07
CA GLU A 232 4.59 42.10 -8.97
C GLU A 232 3.89 41.52 -10.20
N ARG A 233 4.43 41.78 -11.41
CA ARG A 233 3.93 41.17 -12.64
C ARG A 233 4.07 39.64 -12.65
N ILE A 234 5.20 39.10 -12.18
CA ILE A 234 5.40 37.65 -12.07
C ILE A 234 4.44 37.05 -11.02
N ILE A 235 4.24 37.73 -9.89
CA ILE A 235 3.31 37.30 -8.83
C ILE A 235 1.90 37.18 -9.41
N ALA A 236 1.42 38.24 -10.08
CA ALA A 236 0.10 38.24 -10.69
C ALA A 236 -0.08 37.10 -11.71
N ALA A 237 0.94 36.84 -12.55
CA ALA A 237 0.91 35.72 -13.49
C ALA A 237 0.81 34.36 -12.76
N VAL A 238 1.60 34.17 -11.69
CA VAL A 238 1.60 32.93 -10.90
C VAL A 238 0.28 32.72 -10.17
N GLU A 239 -0.31 33.77 -9.61
CA GLU A 239 -1.61 33.70 -8.95
C GLU A 239 -2.72 33.38 -9.94
N THR A 240 -2.69 33.97 -11.14
CA THR A 240 -3.63 33.69 -12.22
C THR A 240 -3.54 32.23 -12.66
N ASP A 241 -2.33 31.73 -12.92
CA ASP A 241 -2.14 30.33 -13.31
C ASP A 241 -2.59 29.35 -12.23
N TYR A 242 -2.36 29.68 -10.95
CA TYR A 242 -2.85 28.86 -9.86
C TYR A 242 -4.37 28.85 -9.76
N ALA A 243 -5.02 30.02 -9.89
CA ALA A 243 -6.48 30.15 -9.87
C ALA A 243 -7.15 29.37 -11.03
N GLU A 244 -6.49 29.34 -12.19
CA GLU A 244 -6.96 28.63 -13.39
C GLU A 244 -6.50 27.17 -13.48
N GLY A 245 -5.74 26.68 -12.48
CA GLY A 245 -5.25 25.30 -12.45
C GLY A 245 -4.09 24.98 -13.41
N ARG A 246 -3.47 25.97 -14.05
CA ARG A 246 -2.32 25.85 -14.97
C ARG A 246 -0.98 25.63 -14.25
N ILE A 247 -0.96 24.69 -13.30
CA ILE A 247 0.22 24.37 -12.48
C ILE A 247 1.12 23.29 -13.13
N GLU A 248 0.71 22.75 -14.27
CA GLU A 248 1.43 21.69 -14.98
C GLU A 248 2.77 22.18 -15.53
N ASP A 249 2.82 23.41 -16.02
CA ASP A 249 3.99 24.09 -16.60
C ASP A 249 5.03 24.53 -15.57
N TYR A 250 4.76 24.28 -14.28
CA TYR A 250 5.68 24.57 -13.19
C TYR A 250 6.54 23.36 -12.86
N THR A 251 7.77 23.60 -12.43
CA THR A 251 8.62 22.55 -11.85
C THR A 251 8.32 22.39 -10.37
N VAL A 252 8.75 21.27 -9.77
CA VAL A 252 8.56 21.00 -8.33
C VAL A 252 9.91 20.72 -7.69
N ASP A 253 10.15 21.30 -6.52
CA ASP A 253 11.38 21.09 -5.76
C ASP A 253 11.31 19.91 -4.77
N MET A 254 12.41 19.62 -4.07
CA MET A 254 12.51 18.52 -3.10
C MET A 254 11.58 18.65 -1.86
N ASN A 255 10.95 19.82 -1.68
CA ASN A 255 9.97 20.09 -0.64
C ASN A 255 8.53 19.96 -1.16
N GLY A 256 8.35 19.66 -2.45
CA GLY A 256 7.05 19.61 -3.11
C GLY A 256 6.53 20.99 -3.53
N GLY A 257 7.30 22.07 -3.38
CA GLY A 257 6.84 23.40 -3.75
C GLY A 257 6.94 23.65 -5.24
N TYR A 258 5.89 24.22 -5.83
CA TYR A 258 5.93 24.68 -7.22
C TYR A 258 6.99 25.77 -7.43
N ARG A 259 7.62 25.73 -8.60
CA ARG A 259 8.73 26.59 -9.02
C ARG A 259 8.46 27.08 -10.44
N ILE A 260 8.60 28.39 -10.64
CA ILE A 260 8.44 28.97 -11.97
C ILE A 260 9.40 28.34 -12.98
N VAL A 261 8.91 28.11 -14.19
CA VAL A 261 9.74 27.87 -15.37
C VAL A 261 9.88 29.20 -16.09
N ASN A 262 11.12 29.66 -16.28
CA ASN A 262 11.38 31.00 -16.82
C ASN A 262 10.76 31.17 -18.21
N ARG A 263 10.79 30.14 -19.06
CA ARG A 263 10.17 30.16 -20.38
C ARG A 263 8.67 30.49 -20.30
N HIS A 264 7.90 29.72 -19.54
CA HIS A 264 6.46 29.89 -19.35
C HIS A 264 6.11 31.30 -18.86
N ILE A 265 6.79 31.78 -17.81
CA ILE A 265 6.54 33.12 -17.27
C ILE A 265 6.95 34.21 -18.26
N ALA A 266 8.02 34.02 -19.03
CA ALA A 266 8.44 34.99 -20.03
C ALA A 266 7.40 35.15 -21.15
N GLU A 267 6.82 34.04 -21.61
CA GLU A 267 5.72 34.02 -22.57
C GLU A 267 4.49 34.79 -22.03
N GLN A 268 4.08 34.53 -20.79
CA GLN A 268 2.97 35.26 -20.12
C GLN A 268 3.23 36.77 -19.99
N LEU A 269 4.48 37.17 -19.78
CA LEU A 269 4.85 38.57 -19.60
C LEU A 269 5.18 39.31 -20.91
N GLY A 270 5.13 38.62 -22.06
CA GLY A 270 5.54 39.16 -23.35
C GLY A 270 7.03 39.51 -23.40
N MET A 271 7.87 38.74 -22.70
CA MET A 271 9.30 38.96 -22.58
C MET A 271 10.10 37.80 -23.16
N HIS A 272 11.34 38.07 -23.59
CA HIS A 272 12.26 36.99 -23.97
C HIS A 272 12.78 36.25 -22.73
N GLU A 273 12.82 34.91 -22.77
CA GLU A 273 13.23 34.06 -21.63
C GLU A 273 14.60 34.44 -21.06
N VAL A 274 15.58 34.73 -21.92
CA VAL A 274 16.93 35.15 -21.52
C VAL A 274 16.91 36.47 -20.73
N SER A 275 16.05 37.41 -21.12
CA SER A 275 15.90 38.70 -20.43
C SER A 275 15.30 38.52 -19.05
N LEU A 276 14.25 37.70 -18.93
CA LEU A 276 13.65 37.35 -17.64
C LEU A 276 14.67 36.63 -16.74
N SER A 277 15.39 35.65 -17.28
CA SER A 277 16.41 34.88 -16.56
C SER A 277 17.53 35.78 -16.00
N ARG A 278 18.01 36.73 -16.80
CA ARG A 278 19.02 37.73 -16.37
C ARG A 278 18.49 38.63 -15.26
N SER A 279 17.26 39.13 -15.41
CA SER A 279 16.62 39.99 -14.39
C SER A 279 16.41 39.24 -13.08
N LEU A 280 15.88 38.01 -13.13
CA LEU A 280 15.70 37.16 -11.95
C LEU A 280 17.02 36.80 -11.29
N LYS A 281 18.09 36.56 -12.05
CA LYS A 281 19.42 36.30 -11.48
C LYS A 281 19.93 37.51 -10.68
N LYS A 282 19.75 38.73 -11.21
CA LYS A 282 20.12 39.97 -10.50
C LYS A 282 19.29 40.15 -9.23
N ILE A 283 17.98 39.93 -9.33
CA ILE A 283 17.06 40.02 -8.18
C ILE A 283 17.47 39.03 -7.09
N LYS A 284 17.76 37.77 -7.45
CA LYS A 284 18.18 36.72 -6.51
C LYS A 284 19.59 36.91 -5.95
N SER A 285 20.39 37.80 -6.54
CA SER A 285 21.73 38.14 -6.03
C SER A 285 21.73 39.33 -5.09
N VAL A 286 20.61 40.05 -4.94
CA VAL A 286 20.45 41.07 -3.90
C VAL A 286 20.51 40.35 -2.56
N LYS A 287 21.43 40.75 -1.68
CA LYS A 287 21.53 40.16 -0.34
C LYS A 287 20.21 40.40 0.40
N HIS A 288 19.63 39.32 0.89
CA HIS A 288 18.43 39.30 1.73
C HIS A 288 18.84 39.18 3.20
#